data_AF-A0A7Z9G688-F1
#
_entry.id   AF-A0A7Z9G688-F1
#
_cell.length_a   1.000
_cell.length_b   1.000
_cell.length_c   1.000
_cell.angle_alpha   90.00
_cell.angle_beta   90.00
_cell.angle_gamma   90.00
#
_symmetry.space_group_name_H-M   'P 1'
#
loop_
_entity.id
_entity.type
_entity.pdbx_description
1 polymer ?
#
loop_
_entity_poly.entity_id
_entity_poly.type
_entity_poly.pdbx_seq_one_letter_code
_entity_poly.pdbx_strand_id
1 'polypeptide(L)'
;MPLIHESIGIIFILAGNAAFWFWLEKRTGWKIFNFFPPLIFIYLIPAILSNTNLIPLKAPTYDWMGANLLPMFLVLLLLEVDLRAAIRVMGRGVLVMLAGTAGVVIGAPIAYAAVKGWLGPEAM
;
A
#
# COMPACT_ATOMS: atom_id res chain seq x y z
N MET A 1 15.03 -17.80 -11.42
CA MET A 1 13.64 -18.27 -11.62
C MET A 1 12.97 -18.23 -10.25
N PRO A 2 11.77 -17.65 -10.10
CA PRO A 2 11.06 -17.65 -8.82
C PRO A 2 10.91 -19.06 -8.26
N LEU A 3 11.02 -19.24 -6.94
CA LEU A 3 10.91 -20.58 -6.33
C LEU A 3 9.45 -21.02 -6.20
N ILE A 4 8.52 -20.07 -6.05
CA ILE A 4 7.10 -20.32 -5.82
C ILE A 4 6.30 -19.67 -6.95
N HIS A 5 5.87 -20.49 -7.91
CA HIS A 5 5.08 -20.05 -9.07
C HIS A 5 3.60 -20.37 -8.94
N GLU A 6 3.24 -21.25 -8.02
CA GLU A 6 1.86 -21.69 -7.82
C GLU A 6 1.01 -20.56 -7.22
N SER A 7 -0.14 -20.28 -7.84
CA SER A 7 -1.08 -19.26 -7.36
C SER A 7 -1.46 -19.44 -5.89
N ILE A 8 -1.59 -20.69 -5.45
CA ILE A 8 -1.90 -21.05 -4.06
C ILE A 8 -0.75 -20.67 -3.13
N GLY A 9 0.50 -20.92 -3.54
CA GLY A 9 1.68 -20.59 -2.74
C GLY A 9 1.84 -19.08 -2.55
N ILE A 10 1.57 -18.30 -3.60
CA ILE A 10 1.59 -16.84 -3.54
C ILE A 10 0.52 -16.33 -2.55
N ILE A 11 -0.73 -16.78 -2.68
CA ILE A 11 -1.83 -16.38 -1.78
C ILE A 11 -1.53 -16.80 -0.35
N PHE A 12 -1.02 -18.01 -0.13
CA PHE A 12 -0.67 -18.50 1.20
C PHE A 12 0.37 -17.63 1.88
N ILE A 13 1.41 -17.20 1.16
CA ILE A 13 2.45 -16.31 1.71
C ILE A 13 1.86 -14.94 2.04
N LEU A 14 1.10 -14.34 1.12
CA LEU A 14 0.52 -13.01 1.33
C LEU A 14 -0.50 -13.00 2.48
N ALA A 15 -1.44 -13.95 2.47
CA ALA A 15 -2.46 -14.07 3.50
C ALA A 15 -1.87 -14.51 4.84
N GLY A 16 -0.92 -15.45 4.83
CA GLY A 16 -0.23 -15.92 6.03
C GLY A 16 0.59 -14.82 6.69
N ASN A 17 1.32 -14.02 5.90
CA ASN A 17 2.05 -12.86 6.40
C ASN A 17 1.11 -11.81 7.01
N ALA A 18 0.00 -11.49 6.33
CA ALA A 18 -0.99 -10.56 6.86
C ALA A 18 -1.61 -11.07 8.17
N ALA A 19 -2.08 -12.31 8.18
CA ALA A 19 -2.70 -12.93 9.36
C ALA A 19 -1.72 -12.99 10.54
N PHE A 20 -0.46 -13.35 10.30
CA PHE A 20 0.57 -13.43 11.34
C PHE A 20 0.81 -12.08 12.01
N TRP A 21 1.03 -11.02 11.25
CA TRP A 21 1.36 -9.71 11.83
C TRP A 21 0.18 -9.06 12.55
N PHE A 22 -1.04 -9.17 12.01
CA PHE A 22 -2.24 -8.69 12.71
C PHE A 22 -2.56 -9.52 13.96
N TRP A 23 -2.35 -10.84 13.92
CA TRP A 23 -2.51 -11.68 15.09
C TRP A 23 -1.48 -11.36 16.16
N LEU A 24 -0.22 -11.15 15.78
CA LEU A 24 0.88 -10.82 16.68
C LEU A 24 0.65 -9.48 17.38
N GLU A 25 0.22 -8.45 16.64
CA GLU A 25 -0.17 -7.15 17.21
C GLU A 25 -1.26 -7.31 18.26
N LYS A 26 -2.37 -7.97 17.89
CA LYS A 26 -3.54 -8.16 18.78
C LYS A 26 -3.19 -8.97 20.03
N ARG A 27 -2.26 -9.92 19.94
CA ARG A 27 -1.84 -10.78 21.06
C ARG A 27 -0.85 -10.12 21.99
N THR A 28 0.14 -9.42 21.44
CA THR A 28 1.27 -8.91 22.23
C THR A 28 1.01 -7.53 22.80
N GLY A 29 0.24 -6.69 22.11
CA GLY A 29 -0.04 -5.31 22.53
C GLY A 29 1.22 -4.48 22.76
N TRP A 30 2.34 -4.84 22.11
CA TRP A 30 3.61 -4.17 22.33
C TRP A 30 3.58 -2.71 21.84
N LYS A 31 4.16 -1.80 22.62
CA LYS A 31 4.24 -0.37 22.27
C LYS A 31 4.95 -0.10 20.95
N ILE A 32 5.76 -1.04 20.47
CA ILE A 32 6.41 -0.95 19.16
C ILE A 32 5.39 -0.89 18.02
N PHE A 33 4.24 -1.56 18.14
CA PHE A 33 3.19 -1.53 17.11
C PHE A 33 2.47 -0.18 17.01
N ASN A 34 2.58 0.68 18.03
CA ASN A 34 2.08 2.06 17.94
C ASN A 34 2.97 2.93 17.03
N PHE A 35 4.26 2.59 16.92
CA PHE A 35 5.20 3.31 16.06
C PHE A 35 5.36 2.62 14.69
N PHE A 36 5.41 1.30 14.69
CA PHE A 36 5.49 0.47 13.49
C PHE A 36 4.22 -0.39 13.38
N PRO A 37 3.13 0.13 12.79
CA PRO A 37 1.91 -0.64 12.61
C PRO A 37 2.18 -1.90 11.78
N PRO A 38 1.42 -2.99 12.00
CA PRO A 38 1.56 -4.23 11.24
C PRO A 38 1.54 -4.04 9.73
N LEU A 39 0.83 -3.02 9.25
CA LEU A 39 0.75 -2.65 7.83
C LEU A 39 2.13 -2.46 7.19
N ILE A 40 3.14 -2.00 7.94
CA ILE A 40 4.49 -1.85 7.41
C ILE A 40 5.07 -3.22 7.08
N PHE A 41 4.93 -4.19 7.99
CA PHE A 41 5.47 -5.53 7.80
C PHE A 41 4.72 -6.33 6.73
N ILE A 42 3.40 -6.14 6.62
CA ILE A 42 2.62 -6.82 5.57
C ILE A 42 3.01 -6.35 4.17
N TYR A 43 3.55 -5.13 4.03
CA TYR A 43 4.07 -4.59 2.78
C TYR A 43 5.56 -4.92 2.57
N LEU A 44 6.38 -4.73 3.61
CA LEU A 44 7.83 -4.86 3.53
C LEU A 44 8.28 -6.30 3.27
N ILE A 45 7.67 -7.28 3.96
CA ILE A 45 8.09 -8.68 3.83
C ILE A 45 7.83 -9.19 2.40
N PRO A 46 6.65 -9.05 1.79
CA PRO A 46 6.44 -9.46 0.39
C PRO A 46 7.32 -8.69 -0.59
N ALA A 47 7.60 -7.41 -0.33
CA ALA A 47 8.51 -6.63 -1.17
C ALA A 47 9.93 -7.22 -1.15
N ILE A 48 10.46 -7.58 0.03
CA ILE A 48 11.77 -8.23 0.16
C ILE A 48 11.75 -9.59 -0.56
N LEU A 49 10.74 -10.41 -0.30
CA LEU A 49 10.58 -11.74 -0.93
C LEU A 49 10.52 -11.65 -2.46
N SER A 50 9.89 -10.60 -2.99
CA SER A 50 9.81 -10.36 -4.44
C SER A 50 11.17 -9.96 -5.01
N ASN A 51 11.88 -9.06 -4.34
CA ASN A 51 13.21 -8.61 -4.75
C ASN A 51 14.27 -9.72 -4.66
N THR A 52 14.14 -10.65 -3.71
CA THR A 52 15.01 -11.83 -3.61
C THR A 52 14.60 -12.96 -4.56
N ASN A 53 13.62 -12.76 -5.44
CA ASN A 53 13.06 -13.78 -6.35
C ASN A 53 12.48 -15.01 -5.63
N LEU A 54 12.00 -14.89 -4.39
CA LEU A 54 11.28 -15.99 -3.71
C LEU A 54 9.85 -16.10 -4.23
N ILE A 55 9.19 -14.95 -4.39
CA ILE A 55 7.89 -14.82 -5.06
C ILE A 55 8.06 -14.00 -6.34
N PRO A 56 7.26 -14.25 -7.39
CA PRO A 56 7.36 -13.50 -8.63
C PRO A 56 6.91 -12.05 -8.43
N LEU A 57 7.56 -11.10 -9.12
CA LEU A 57 7.10 -9.70 -9.19
C LEU A 57 5.82 -9.54 -10.03
N LYS A 58 5.59 -10.46 -10.97
CA LYS A 58 4.41 -10.48 -11.84
C LYS A 58 3.85 -11.90 -11.88
N ALA A 59 2.57 -12.04 -11.58
CA ALA A 59 1.85 -13.30 -11.64
C ALA A 59 0.40 -13.03 -12.02
N PRO A 60 -0.25 -13.90 -12.81
CA PRO A 60 -1.69 -13.78 -13.13
C PRO A 60 -2.58 -13.70 -11.89
N THR A 61 -2.12 -14.28 -10.78
CA THR A 61 -2.79 -14.23 -9.47
C THR A 61 -2.96 -12.79 -8.98
N TYR A 62 -1.96 -11.92 -9.16
CA TYR A 62 -2.05 -10.52 -8.71
C TYR A 62 -3.09 -9.74 -9.51
N ASP A 63 -3.12 -9.95 -10.82
CA ASP A 63 -4.12 -9.32 -11.70
C ASP A 63 -5.53 -9.83 -11.36
N TRP A 64 -5.69 -11.13 -11.11
CA TRP A 64 -6.95 -11.72 -10.68
C TRP A 64 -7.43 -11.16 -9.33
N MET A 65 -6.53 -11.00 -8.36
CA MET A 65 -6.84 -10.38 -7.06
C MET A 65 -7.29 -8.92 -7.24
N GLY A 66 -6.59 -8.15 -8.07
CA GLY A 66 -6.95 -6.78 -8.39
C GLY A 66 -8.31 -6.67 -9.09
N ALA A 67 -8.64 -7.61 -9.98
CA ALA A 67 -9.90 -7.61 -10.71
C ALA A 67 -11.09 -8.12 -9.90
N ASN A 68 -10.89 -9.00 -8.91
CA ASN A 68 -11.99 -9.70 -8.21
C ASN A 68 -12.07 -9.39 -6.71
N LEU A 69 -10.94 -9.41 -6.00
CA LEU A 69 -10.92 -9.18 -4.55
C LEU A 69 -10.97 -7.70 -4.20
N LEU A 70 -10.24 -6.86 -4.94
CA LEU A 70 -10.22 -5.42 -4.68
C LEU A 70 -11.62 -4.80 -4.77
N PRO A 71 -12.44 -5.05 -5.82
CA PRO A 71 -13.79 -4.51 -5.88
C PRO A 71 -14.69 -5.04 -4.76
N MET A 72 -14.54 -6.32 -4.38
CA MET A 72 -15.28 -6.90 -3.26
C MET A 72 -14.94 -6.18 -1.95
N PHE A 73 -13.66 -5.96 -1.66
CA PHE A 73 -13.26 -5.20 -0.48
C PHE A 73 -13.74 -3.75 -0.52
N LEU A 74 -13.72 -3.09 -1.68
CA LEU A 74 -14.26 -1.73 -1.82
C LEU A 74 -15.76 -1.68 -1.51
N VAL A 75 -16.54 -2.66 -1.98
CA VAL A 75 -17.97 -2.76 -1.64
C VAL A 75 -18.16 -2.96 -0.13
N LEU A 76 -17.38 -3.86 0.49
CA LEU A 76 -17.43 -4.07 1.94
C LEU A 76 -17.09 -2.80 2.72
N LEU A 77 -16.04 -2.08 2.31
CA LEU A 77 -15.65 -0.81 2.91
C LEU A 77 -16.73 0.27 2.75
N LEU A 78 -17.39 0.33 1.60
CA LEU A 78 -18.50 1.27 1.36
C LEU A 78 -19.75 0.94 2.20
N LEU A 79 -20.00 -0.34 2.48
CA LEU A 79 -21.10 -0.75 3.38
C LEU A 79 -20.82 -0.39 4.84
N GLU A 80 -19.56 -0.40 5.28
CA GLU A 80 -19.16 0.00 6.63
C GLU A 80 -19.10 1.52 6.82
N VAL A 81 -18.96 2.30 5.74
CA VAL A 81 -18.77 3.75 5.82
C VAL A 81 -20.07 4.49 6.13
N ASP A 82 -20.01 5.48 7.04
CA ASP A 82 -21.10 6.42 7.25
C ASP A 82 -21.13 7.46 6.12
N LEU A 83 -21.98 7.20 5.12
CA LEU A 83 -22.17 8.07 3.95
C LEU A 83 -22.57 9.50 4.34
N ARG A 84 -23.36 9.70 5.40
CA ARG A 84 -23.82 11.04 5.81
C ARG A 84 -22.68 11.83 6.42
N ALA A 85 -21.89 11.21 7.29
CA ALA A 85 -20.69 11.81 7.85
C ALA A 85 -19.67 12.14 6.75
N ALA A 86 -19.45 11.21 5.80
CA ALA A 86 -18.53 11.40 4.68
C ALA A 86 -18.91 12.62 3.82
N ILE A 87 -20.18 12.76 3.42
CA ILE A 87 -20.66 13.90 2.62
C ILE A 87 -20.49 15.22 3.37
N ARG A 88 -20.75 15.23 4.69
CA ARG A 88 -20.59 16.45 5.51
C ARG A 88 -19.15 16.94 5.55
N VAL A 89 -18.19 16.02 5.63
CA VAL A 89 -16.75 16.36 5.69
C VAL A 89 -16.19 16.68 4.31
N MET A 90 -16.79 16.15 3.23
CA MET A 90 -16.34 16.35 1.85
C MET A 90 -16.19 17.82 1.47
N GLY A 91 -17.11 18.70 1.87
CA GLY A 91 -17.05 20.12 1.49
C GLY A 91 -15.75 20.81 1.90
N ARG A 92 -15.35 20.70 3.17
CA ARG A 92 -14.06 21.23 3.64
C ARG A 92 -12.88 20.37 3.16
N GLY A 93 -13.09 19.06 3.04
CA GLY A 93 -12.08 18.11 2.56
C GLY A 93 -11.62 18.39 1.14
N VAL A 94 -12.49 18.84 0.23
CA VAL A 94 -12.15 19.17 -1.16
C VAL A 94 -11.12 20.31 -1.21
N LEU A 95 -11.28 21.36 -0.41
CA LEU A 95 -10.32 22.46 -0.39
C LEU A 95 -8.95 22.01 0.12
N VAL A 96 -8.92 21.18 1.17
CA VAL A 96 -7.68 20.60 1.70
C VAL A 96 -7.01 19.69 0.66
N MET A 97 -7.80 18.85 -0.03
CA MET A 97 -7.32 17.99 -1.11
C MET A 97 -6.75 18.82 -2.26
N LEU A 98 -7.45 19.86 -2.73
CA LEU A 98 -6.99 20.72 -3.81
C LEU A 98 -5.72 21.48 -3.44
N ALA A 99 -5.64 22.01 -2.21
CA ALA A 99 -4.43 22.66 -1.72
C ALA A 99 -3.25 21.67 -1.66
N GLY A 100 -3.49 20.43 -1.18
CA GLY A 100 -2.50 19.35 -1.19
C GLY A 100 -2.05 18.98 -2.59
N THR A 101 -2.98 18.78 -3.52
CA THR A 101 -2.69 18.47 -4.93
C THR A 101 -1.91 19.59 -5.59
N ALA A 102 -2.34 20.85 -5.43
CA ALA A 102 -1.60 22.00 -5.94
C ALA A 102 -0.19 22.08 -5.33
N GLY A 103 -0.07 21.82 -4.03
CA GLY A 103 1.21 21.73 -3.33
C GLY A 103 2.12 20.66 -3.91
N VAL A 104 1.61 19.46 -4.24
CA VAL A 104 2.40 18.40 -4.88
C VAL A 104 2.76 18.75 -6.32
N VAL A 105 1.80 19.25 -7.12
CA VAL A 105 1.99 19.61 -8.53
C VAL A 105 3.02 20.73 -8.70
N ILE A 106 3.06 21.69 -7.78
CA ILE A 106 4.02 22.79 -7.80
C ILE A 106 5.32 22.40 -7.08
N GLY A 107 5.20 21.71 -5.95
CA GLY A 107 6.33 21.32 -5.10
C GLY A 107 7.27 20.32 -5.76
N ALA A 108 6.74 19.33 -6.50
CA ALA A 108 7.59 18.33 -7.17
C ALA A 108 8.52 18.95 -8.25
N PRO A 109 8.03 19.82 -9.17
CA PRO A 109 8.91 20.56 -10.08
C PRO A 109 9.91 21.48 -9.39
N ILE A 110 9.51 22.20 -8.33
CA ILE A 110 10.41 23.09 -7.58
C ILE A 110 11.51 22.28 -6.90
N ALA A 111 11.16 21.19 -6.24
CA ALA A 111 12.12 20.29 -5.61
C ALA A 111 13.08 19.72 -6.65
N TYR A 112 12.56 19.24 -7.79
CA TYR A 112 13.38 18.78 -8.90
C TYR A 112 14.35 19.86 -9.39
N ALA A 113 13.88 21.09 -9.63
CA ALA A 113 14.74 22.20 -10.06
C ALA A 113 15.83 22.53 -9.03
N ALA A 114 15.51 22.46 -7.74
CA ALA A 114 16.47 22.71 -6.65
C ALA A 114 17.56 21.63 -6.58
N VAL A 115 17.23 20.36 -6.80
CA VAL A 115 18.20 19.25 -6.73
C VAL A 115 18.82 18.88 -8.08
N LYS A 116 18.32 19.42 -9.20
CA LYS A 116 18.75 19.06 -10.57
C LYS A 116 20.26 19.12 -10.77
N GLY A 117 20.94 20.06 -10.13
CA GLY A 117 22.40 20.19 -10.21
C GLY A 117 23.19 19.07 -9.54
N TRP A 118 22.57 18.30 -8.65
CA TRP A 118 23.16 17.15 -7.96
C TRP A 118 22.63 15.80 -8.46
N LEU A 119 21.71 15.81 -9.43
CA LEU A 119 21.16 14.60 -10.03
C LEU A 119 22.13 14.05 -11.09
N GLY A 120 22.41 12.75 -11.00
CA GLY A 120 23.18 12.03 -12.02
C GLY A 120 22.44 11.91 -13.36
N PRO A 121 23.10 11.48 -14.43
CA PRO A 121 22.50 11.35 -15.77
C PRO A 121 21.28 10.42 -15.81
N GLU A 122 21.19 9.47 -14.87
CA GLU A 122 20.08 8.52 -14.70
C GLU A 122 18.75 9.19 -14.28
N ALA A 123 18.81 10.42 -13.77
CA ALA A 123 17.68 11.14 -13.16
C ALA A 123 17.21 12.36 -13.99
N MET A 124 17.74 12.52 -15.21
CA MET A 124 17.29 13.51 -16.22
C MET A 124 16.43 12.83 -17.27
#